data_AF-A0A8T1VPZ3-F1
#
_entry.id   AF-A0A8T1VPZ3-F1
#
_cell.length_a   1.000
_cell.length_b   1.000
_cell.length_c   1.000
_cell.angle_alpha   90.00
_cell.angle_beta   90.00
_cell.angle_gamma   90.00
#
_symmetry.space_group_name_H-M   'P 1'
#
loop_
_entity.id
_entity.type
_entity.pdbx_description
1 polymer ?
#
loop_
_entity_poly.entity_id
_entity_poly.type
_entity_poly.pdbx_seq_one_letter_code
_entity_poly.pdbx_strand_id
1 'polypeptide(L)'
;MLRGLKHDSTTASDTGEVKFEGRTSFESSPGPFYRYSIALKDNKMSIWMEDSESKKQWFKGGMEKGDYVTTDNTITGASVADYLEFFQEALVGAQKDSSDSYRRLSILKAGALDLKFILKLRVLHSAWEATFAFQLDPVSIERIDILESKLRDQEDELRKIDVLESKLREQEKKLNNLQLRDASTSNLVEFRATGTFSSGSQKIRWTGDGSIDLVVNNHNGKLIVRRPGVYVIEAAVKGVADAEDDEDEDYVDCDSTDEEDKDEVEIDSELDEEDEIESDDDEDQAVSLLKNGECIRVDFFTDECSIASPMAITRLKDGDELMVTSTCKLEGTSTLFIVCIAG
;
A
#
# COMPACT_ATOMS: atom_id res chain seq x y z
N MET A 1 17.14 3.55 -32.09
CA MET A 1 16.91 4.59 -31.06
C MET A 1 17.83 4.29 -29.88
N LEU A 2 18.92 5.05 -29.74
CA LEU A 2 19.91 4.93 -28.67
C LEU A 2 19.69 6.08 -27.66
N ARG A 3 19.30 5.74 -26.42
CA ARG A 3 19.48 6.52 -25.17
C ARG A 3 19.34 5.52 -24.01
N GLY A 4 20.15 5.48 -22.97
CA GLY A 4 21.31 6.29 -22.63
C GLY A 4 22.16 5.56 -21.59
N LEU A 5 23.47 5.74 -21.71
CA LEU A 5 24.47 5.47 -20.70
C LEU A 5 24.64 6.72 -19.84
N LYS A 6 24.62 6.57 -18.52
CA LYS A 6 25.66 7.09 -17.62
C LYS A 6 25.30 6.75 -16.17
N HIS A 7 26.16 5.98 -15.52
CA HIS A 7 27.05 6.48 -14.49
C HIS A 7 28.08 5.40 -14.23
N ASP A 8 29.31 5.61 -14.74
CA ASP A 8 30.46 5.03 -14.07
C ASP A 8 31.60 6.04 -14.08
N SER A 9 32.27 6.12 -12.93
CA SER A 9 33.18 7.19 -12.58
C SER A 9 34.59 6.79 -12.99
N THR A 10 34.93 6.98 -14.27
CA THR A 10 36.32 6.84 -14.74
C THR A 10 37.11 8.07 -14.33
N THR A 11 37.83 8.00 -13.21
CA THR A 11 38.92 8.95 -12.95
C THR A 11 40.16 8.47 -13.69
N ALA A 12 40.36 8.99 -14.91
CA ALA A 12 41.63 8.83 -15.61
C ALA A 12 42.70 9.69 -14.94
N SER A 13 43.64 9.07 -14.22
CA SER A 13 44.87 9.73 -13.78
C SER A 13 45.91 9.72 -14.90
N ASP A 14 46.63 10.82 -15.03
CA ASP A 14 47.59 11.21 -16.09
C ASP A 14 48.88 10.37 -16.13
N THR A 15 48.81 9.06 -15.89
CA THR A 15 49.95 8.14 -15.75
C THR A 15 49.90 6.91 -16.66
N GLY A 16 48.93 6.80 -17.58
CA GLY A 16 48.77 5.61 -18.43
C GLY A 16 48.42 4.33 -17.66
N GLU A 17 48.00 4.48 -16.40
CA GLU A 17 47.61 3.40 -15.50
C GLU A 17 46.08 3.22 -15.57
N VAL A 18 45.63 2.00 -15.87
CA VAL A 18 44.20 1.65 -15.83
C VAL A 18 43.95 0.88 -14.55
N LYS A 19 42.98 1.32 -13.74
CA LYS A 19 42.66 0.70 -12.45
C LYS A 19 41.14 0.61 -12.27
N PHE A 20 40.68 -0.56 -11.85
CA PHE A 20 39.29 -0.83 -11.52
C PHE A 20 39.18 -1.29 -10.06
N GLU A 21 38.21 -0.74 -9.34
CA GLU A 21 37.91 -1.10 -7.96
C GLU A 21 36.43 -1.42 -7.80
N GLY A 22 36.09 -2.32 -6.87
CA GLY A 22 34.70 -2.66 -6.65
C GLY A 22 34.47 -3.69 -5.55
N ARG A 23 33.23 -4.17 -5.46
CA ARG A 23 32.81 -5.26 -4.57
C ARG A 23 32.30 -6.42 -5.40
N THR A 24 32.57 -7.64 -4.95
CA THR A 24 32.13 -8.88 -5.60
C THR A 24 31.78 -9.96 -4.58
N SER A 25 30.94 -10.92 -4.95
CA SER A 25 30.67 -12.14 -4.19
C SER A 25 30.91 -13.36 -5.08
N PHE A 26 31.35 -14.49 -4.52
CA PHE A 26 31.62 -15.72 -5.30
C PHE A 26 30.55 -16.79 -5.13
N GLU A 27 29.65 -16.60 -4.16
CA GLU A 27 28.53 -17.49 -3.87
C GLU A 27 27.21 -16.75 -4.13
N SER A 28 26.18 -17.51 -4.49
CA SER A 28 24.80 -17.02 -4.50
C SER A 28 24.43 -16.63 -3.08
N SER A 29 24.04 -15.37 -2.88
CA SER A 29 23.71 -14.78 -1.58
C SER A 29 22.89 -15.74 -0.68
N PRO A 30 23.21 -15.87 0.62
CA PRO A 30 24.16 -15.09 1.41
C PRO A 30 25.57 -15.72 1.43
N GLY A 31 26.58 -14.99 0.96
CA GLY A 31 27.99 -15.40 0.99
C GLY A 31 28.93 -14.21 1.25
N PRO A 32 30.22 -14.45 1.53
CA PRO A 32 31.17 -13.40 1.85
C PRO A 32 31.35 -12.43 0.68
N PHE A 33 31.42 -11.13 1.01
CA PHE A 33 31.72 -10.08 0.06
C PHE A 33 33.19 -9.73 0.08
N TYR A 34 33.76 -9.56 -1.09
CA TYR A 34 35.14 -9.15 -1.28
C TYR A 34 35.20 -7.77 -1.89
N ARG A 35 36.13 -6.93 -1.40
CA ARG A 35 36.60 -5.75 -2.14
C ARG A 35 37.74 -6.17 -3.04
N TYR A 36 37.82 -5.60 -4.23
CA TYR A 36 38.89 -5.89 -5.17
C TYR A 36 39.45 -4.62 -5.79
N SER A 37 40.70 -4.72 -6.23
CA SER A 37 41.33 -3.78 -7.15
C SER A 37 42.10 -4.57 -8.20
N ILE A 38 41.86 -4.30 -9.48
CA ILE A 38 42.69 -4.81 -10.56
C ILE A 38 43.27 -3.64 -11.34
N ALA A 39 44.57 -3.68 -11.65
CA ALA A 39 45.25 -2.57 -12.30
C ALA A 39 46.21 -3.06 -13.37
N LEU A 40 46.42 -2.23 -14.38
CA LEU A 40 47.40 -2.40 -15.45
C LEU A 40 48.29 -1.17 -15.49
N LYS A 41 49.58 -1.39 -15.26
CA LYS A 41 50.62 -0.37 -15.26
C LYS A 41 51.86 -0.92 -15.96
N ASP A 42 52.41 -0.18 -16.92
CA ASP A 42 53.59 -0.61 -17.68
C ASP A 42 53.43 -2.00 -18.33
N ASN A 43 52.23 -2.31 -18.84
CA ASN A 43 51.82 -3.64 -19.34
C ASN A 43 51.88 -4.79 -18.33
N LYS A 44 52.00 -4.47 -17.03
CA LYS A 44 51.99 -5.43 -15.93
C LYS A 44 50.71 -5.31 -15.14
N MET A 45 50.06 -6.45 -14.92
CA MET A 45 48.81 -6.52 -14.18
C MET A 45 49.06 -6.75 -12.69
N SER A 46 48.20 -6.18 -11.87
CA SER A 46 48.10 -6.49 -10.45
C SER A 46 46.66 -6.74 -10.05
N ILE A 47 46.48 -7.60 -9.06
CA ILE A 47 45.19 -7.94 -8.46
C ILE A 47 45.38 -7.90 -6.95
N TRP A 48 44.48 -7.18 -6.29
CA TRP A 48 44.33 -7.12 -4.84
C TRP A 48 42.90 -7.51 -4.46
N MET A 49 42.75 -8.26 -3.38
CA MET A 49 41.46 -8.61 -2.82
C MET A 49 41.46 -8.51 -1.29
N GLU A 50 40.33 -8.08 -0.72
CA GLU A 50 40.06 -8.07 0.71
C GLU A 50 38.73 -8.79 1.00
N ASP A 51 38.72 -9.69 1.97
CA ASP A 51 37.50 -10.19 2.59
C ASP A 51 36.90 -9.10 3.48
N SER A 52 35.68 -8.66 3.17
CA SER A 52 35.03 -7.53 3.86
C SER A 52 34.74 -7.84 5.34
N GLU A 53 34.62 -9.10 5.73
CA GLU A 53 34.30 -9.50 7.11
C GLU A 53 35.59 -9.74 7.91
N SER A 54 36.44 -10.65 7.42
CA SER A 54 37.66 -11.03 8.15
C SER A 54 38.80 -10.02 8.02
N LYS A 55 38.70 -9.10 7.05
CA LYS A 55 39.73 -8.11 6.68
C LYS A 55 41.03 -8.71 6.19
N LYS A 56 41.08 -10.02 5.91
CA LYS A 56 42.23 -10.64 5.26
C LYS A 56 42.37 -10.11 3.85
N GLN A 57 43.62 -9.92 3.43
CA GLN A 57 43.97 -9.33 2.15
C GLN A 57 44.95 -10.24 1.40
N TRP A 58 44.83 -10.23 0.08
CA TRP A 58 45.68 -10.97 -0.81
C TRP A 58 46.10 -10.10 -1.99
N PHE A 59 47.33 -10.29 -2.46
CA PHE A 59 47.88 -9.48 -3.53
C PHE A 59 48.76 -10.32 -4.46
N LYS A 60 48.71 -9.99 -5.75
CA LYS A 60 49.73 -10.37 -6.72
C LYS A 60 49.91 -9.23 -7.71
N GLY A 61 51.14 -8.80 -7.92
CA GLY A 61 51.48 -7.69 -8.80
C GLY A 61 52.58 -8.03 -9.79
N GLY A 62 52.81 -7.11 -10.73
CA GLY A 62 53.91 -7.23 -11.69
C GLY A 62 53.74 -8.34 -12.73
N MET A 63 52.52 -8.85 -12.91
CA MET A 63 52.25 -9.99 -13.79
C MET A 63 52.32 -9.59 -15.26
N GLU A 64 53.19 -10.24 -16.00
CA GLU A 64 53.28 -10.13 -17.45
C GLU A 64 52.25 -11.04 -18.11
N LYS A 65 51.95 -10.83 -19.41
CA LYS A 65 50.94 -11.62 -20.12
C LYS A 65 51.17 -13.13 -20.01
N GLY A 66 52.43 -13.58 -20.05
CA GLY A 66 52.79 -14.99 -19.94
C GLY A 66 52.50 -15.63 -18.57
N ASP A 67 52.26 -14.83 -17.53
CA ASP A 67 51.97 -15.34 -16.19
C ASP A 67 50.52 -15.85 -16.04
N TYR A 68 49.62 -15.38 -16.90
CA TYR A 68 48.20 -15.75 -16.85
C TYR A 68 47.64 -16.23 -18.21
N VAL A 69 48.34 -15.97 -19.32
CA VAL A 69 48.00 -16.49 -20.64
C VAL A 69 48.91 -17.66 -21.01
N THR A 70 48.30 -18.82 -21.20
CA THR A 70 48.93 -20.07 -21.67
C THR A 70 48.45 -20.40 -23.09
N THR A 71 49.00 -21.45 -23.68
CA THR A 71 48.54 -21.96 -24.98
C THR A 71 47.07 -22.39 -24.98
N ASP A 72 46.54 -22.77 -23.81
CA ASP A 72 45.21 -23.37 -23.69
C ASP A 72 44.12 -22.34 -23.46
N ASN A 73 44.47 -21.13 -23.01
CA ASN A 73 43.54 -20.03 -22.71
C ASN A 73 43.78 -18.76 -23.57
N THR A 74 44.77 -18.78 -24.47
CA THR A 74 45.09 -17.63 -25.32
C THR A 74 43.98 -17.35 -26.34
N ILE A 75 43.60 -16.07 -26.42
CA ILE A 75 42.67 -15.55 -27.41
C ILE A 75 43.48 -14.78 -28.46
N THR A 76 43.42 -15.25 -29.70
CA THR A 76 44.12 -14.62 -30.84
C THR A 76 43.66 -13.18 -31.05
N GLY A 77 44.60 -12.25 -31.10
CA GLY A 77 44.31 -10.82 -31.27
C GLY A 77 44.05 -10.05 -29.96
N ALA A 78 43.89 -10.72 -28.82
CA ALA A 78 43.63 -10.06 -27.54
C ALA A 78 44.89 -9.41 -26.94
N SER A 79 44.77 -8.11 -26.65
CA SER A 79 45.72 -7.29 -25.91
C SER A 79 45.65 -7.56 -24.41
N VAL A 80 46.62 -7.07 -23.63
CA VAL A 80 46.59 -7.15 -22.16
C VAL A 80 45.40 -6.38 -21.56
N ALA A 81 45.01 -5.26 -22.20
CA ALA A 81 43.85 -4.48 -21.79
C ALA A 81 42.54 -5.27 -21.97
N ASP A 82 42.41 -6.05 -23.04
CA ASP A 82 41.22 -6.86 -23.29
C ASP A 82 41.04 -7.95 -22.21
N TYR A 83 42.15 -8.56 -21.76
CA TYR A 83 42.10 -9.51 -20.63
C TYR A 83 41.74 -8.80 -19.32
N LEU A 84 42.26 -7.59 -19.08
CA LEU A 84 41.92 -6.81 -17.88
C LEU A 84 40.43 -6.46 -17.83
N GLU A 85 39.86 -6.00 -18.94
CA GLU A 85 38.42 -5.72 -19.07
C GLU A 85 37.61 -6.99 -18.83
N PHE A 86 38.00 -8.12 -19.43
CA PHE A 86 37.35 -9.40 -19.18
C PHE A 86 37.34 -9.80 -17.70
N PHE A 87 38.47 -9.65 -16.99
CA PHE A 87 38.54 -9.94 -15.56
C PHE A 87 37.68 -8.99 -14.74
N GLN A 88 37.62 -7.70 -15.11
CA GLN A 88 36.75 -6.71 -14.46
C GLN A 88 35.28 -7.08 -14.63
N GLU A 89 34.85 -7.36 -15.86
CA GLU A 89 33.47 -7.77 -16.16
C GLU A 89 33.09 -9.03 -15.40
N ALA A 90 34.00 -10.00 -15.33
CA ALA A 90 33.79 -11.22 -14.58
C ALA A 90 33.70 -10.99 -13.06
N LEU A 91 34.31 -9.94 -12.49
CA LEU A 91 34.16 -9.58 -11.08
C LEU A 91 32.88 -8.80 -10.80
N VAL A 92 32.43 -7.95 -11.72
CA VAL A 92 31.18 -7.17 -11.61
C VAL A 92 29.95 -8.04 -11.86
N GLY A 93 30.04 -9.01 -12.78
CA GLY A 93 28.93 -9.87 -13.18
C GLY A 93 28.35 -10.68 -12.01
N ALA A 94 27.03 -10.86 -12.01
CA ALA A 94 26.38 -11.78 -11.08
C ALA A 94 26.92 -13.20 -11.31
N GLN A 95 27.30 -13.89 -10.23
CA GLN A 95 27.69 -15.30 -10.28
C GLN A 95 26.49 -16.11 -10.81
N LYS A 96 26.56 -16.59 -12.05
CA LYS A 96 25.52 -17.41 -12.68
C LYS A 96 26.17 -18.65 -13.27
N ASP A 97 25.68 -19.82 -12.86
CA ASP A 97 26.22 -21.12 -13.31
C ASP A 97 26.06 -21.36 -14.82
N SER A 98 25.21 -20.57 -15.49
CA SER A 98 24.93 -20.63 -16.93
C SER A 98 25.51 -19.47 -17.74
N SER A 99 26.40 -18.64 -17.16
CA SER A 99 27.05 -17.54 -17.88
C SER A 99 28.16 -18.05 -18.80
N ASP A 100 28.35 -17.40 -19.96
CA ASP A 100 29.48 -17.65 -20.86
C ASP A 100 30.82 -17.22 -20.24
N SER A 101 30.81 -16.51 -19.10
CA SER A 101 31.95 -16.29 -18.23
C SER A 101 31.59 -16.43 -16.76
N TYR A 102 32.44 -17.04 -15.95
CA TYR A 102 32.23 -17.17 -14.51
C TYR A 102 33.56 -17.17 -13.75
N ARG A 103 33.49 -16.96 -12.43
CA ARG A 103 34.67 -16.92 -11.56
C ARG A 103 34.57 -17.97 -10.46
N ARG A 104 35.70 -18.39 -9.91
CA ARG A 104 35.78 -19.24 -8.72
C ARG A 104 36.84 -18.72 -7.78
N LEU A 105 36.61 -18.90 -6.49
CA LEU A 105 37.55 -18.58 -5.43
C LEU A 105 37.73 -19.79 -4.53
N SER A 106 38.98 -20.08 -4.17
CA SER A 106 39.28 -21.07 -3.13
C SER A 106 40.49 -20.65 -2.30
N ILE A 107 40.49 -21.01 -1.02
CA ILE A 107 41.62 -20.75 -0.12
C ILE A 107 42.50 -22.00 -0.08
N LEU A 108 43.79 -21.83 -0.40
CA LEU A 108 44.77 -22.90 -0.38
C LEU A 108 45.31 -23.14 1.04
N LYS A 109 45.93 -24.31 1.27
CA LYS A 109 46.42 -24.74 2.59
C LYS A 109 47.43 -23.79 3.25
N ALA A 110 48.12 -22.96 2.47
CA ALA A 110 49.07 -21.96 2.97
C ALA A 110 48.43 -20.58 3.25
N GLY A 111 47.10 -20.47 3.16
CA GLY A 111 46.38 -19.20 3.29
C GLY A 111 46.41 -18.33 2.03
N ALA A 112 47.08 -18.76 0.96
CA ALA A 112 47.01 -18.12 -0.36
C ALA A 112 45.61 -18.28 -0.99
N LEU A 113 45.23 -17.32 -1.83
CA LEU A 113 43.92 -17.29 -2.47
C LEU A 113 44.06 -17.69 -3.95
N ASP A 114 43.34 -18.73 -4.37
CA ASP A 114 43.26 -19.18 -5.76
C ASP A 114 42.00 -18.60 -6.41
N LEU A 115 42.21 -17.57 -7.24
CA LEU A 115 41.20 -16.89 -8.02
C LEU A 115 41.25 -17.38 -9.47
N LYS A 116 40.13 -17.88 -9.98
CA LYS A 116 40.02 -18.37 -11.36
C LYS A 116 38.93 -17.62 -12.11
N PHE A 117 39.27 -17.15 -13.30
CA PHE A 117 38.32 -16.66 -14.29
C PHE A 117 38.18 -17.68 -15.40
N ILE A 118 36.96 -17.99 -15.77
CA ILE A 118 36.64 -18.98 -16.77
C ILE A 118 35.79 -18.34 -17.85
N LEU A 119 36.23 -18.46 -19.10
CA LEU A 119 35.48 -18.08 -20.29
C LEU A 119 35.08 -19.34 -21.05
N LYS A 120 33.78 -19.53 -21.28
CA LYS A 120 33.21 -20.61 -22.08
C LYS A 120 32.78 -20.06 -23.43
N LEU A 121 33.49 -20.45 -24.49
CA LEU A 121 33.08 -20.15 -25.87
C LEU A 121 32.46 -21.40 -26.49
N ARG A 122 31.26 -21.24 -27.05
CA ARG A 122 30.59 -22.28 -27.82
C ARG A 122 30.63 -21.93 -29.29
N VAL A 123 31.22 -22.82 -30.09
CA VAL A 123 31.26 -22.69 -31.55
C VAL A 123 30.69 -23.98 -32.13
N LEU A 124 29.55 -23.86 -32.83
CA LEU A 124 28.77 -25.00 -33.31
C LEU A 124 28.39 -25.96 -32.16
N HIS A 125 28.89 -27.20 -32.20
CA HIS A 125 28.65 -28.24 -31.20
C HIS A 125 29.82 -28.43 -30.23
N SER A 126 30.87 -27.61 -30.35
CA SER A 126 32.05 -27.67 -29.50
C SER A 126 32.03 -26.54 -28.48
N ALA A 127 32.45 -26.86 -27.26
CA ALA A 127 32.69 -25.88 -26.21
C ALA A 127 34.20 -25.84 -25.92
N TRP A 128 34.76 -24.64 -25.88
CA TRP A 128 36.10 -24.37 -25.40
C TRP A 128 36.01 -23.58 -24.10
N GLU A 129 36.79 -23.98 -23.10
CA GLU A 129 36.81 -23.36 -21.78
C GLU A 129 38.21 -22.85 -21.47
N ALA A 130 38.39 -21.54 -21.56
CA ALA A 130 39.64 -20.87 -21.22
C ALA A 130 39.65 -20.53 -19.73
N THR A 131 40.63 -21.06 -18.99
CA THR A 131 40.79 -20.80 -17.56
C THR A 131 42.02 -19.94 -17.30
N PHE A 132 41.83 -18.80 -16.63
CA PHE A 132 42.88 -17.91 -16.17
C PHE A 132 42.98 -18.03 -14.64
N ALA A 133 44.11 -18.52 -14.14
CA ALA A 133 44.30 -18.82 -12.73
C ALA A 133 45.31 -17.88 -12.07
N PHE A 134 44.94 -17.34 -10.91
CA PHE A 134 45.69 -16.38 -10.15
C PHE A 134 45.83 -16.86 -8.71
N GLN A 135 47.06 -17.22 -8.33
CA GLN A 135 47.39 -17.46 -6.94
C GLN A 135 47.84 -16.14 -6.32
N LEU A 136 47.05 -15.58 -5.40
CA LEU A 136 47.32 -14.35 -4.67
C LEU A 136 47.93 -14.69 -3.30
N ASP A 137 49.01 -14.01 -2.96
CA ASP A 137 49.70 -14.24 -1.69
C ASP A 137 49.03 -13.46 -0.56
N PRO A 138 48.95 -14.03 0.66
CA PRO A 138 48.39 -13.32 1.79
C PRO A 138 49.27 -12.11 2.12
N VAL A 139 48.64 -10.96 2.30
CA VAL A 139 49.30 -9.73 2.74
C VAL A 139 49.37 -9.76 4.27
N SER A 140 50.54 -9.44 4.84
CA SER A 140 50.65 -9.21 6.28
C SER A 140 50.00 -7.87 6.60
N ILE A 141 48.93 -7.88 7.38
CA ILE A 141 48.16 -6.69 7.72
C ILE A 141 48.42 -6.32 9.17
N GLU A 142 48.79 -5.07 9.42
CA GLU A 142 48.91 -4.59 10.78
C GLU A 142 47.54 -4.30 11.38
N ARG A 143 47.44 -4.38 12.71
CA ARG A 143 46.17 -4.10 13.39
C ARG A 143 45.63 -2.70 13.11
N ILE A 144 46.52 -1.75 12.81
CA ILE A 144 46.18 -0.38 12.42
C ILE A 144 45.46 -0.37 11.07
N ASP A 145 45.97 -1.09 10.06
CA ASP A 145 45.35 -1.17 8.72
C ASP A 145 43.96 -1.84 8.78
N ILE A 146 43.78 -2.84 9.65
CA ILE A 146 42.48 -3.46 9.91
C ILE A 146 41.49 -2.42 10.46
N LEU A 147 41.92 -1.63 11.44
CA LEU A 147 41.08 -0.59 12.04
C LEU A 147 40.75 0.51 11.04
N GLU A 148 41.69 0.91 10.19
CA GLU A 148 41.46 1.88 9.12
C GLU A 148 40.47 1.33 8.08
N SER A 149 40.57 0.05 7.70
CA SER A 149 39.61 -0.59 6.79
C SER A 149 38.20 -0.66 7.38
N LYS A 150 38.09 -0.89 8.70
CA LYS A 150 36.81 -0.87 9.42
C LYS A 150 36.23 0.54 9.55
N LEU A 151 37.08 1.54 9.81
CA LEU A 151 36.66 2.94 9.87
C LEU A 151 36.08 3.38 8.52
N ARG A 152 36.74 3.03 7.40
CA ARG A 152 36.21 3.29 6.06
C ARG A 152 34.84 2.68 5.82
N ASP A 153 34.63 1.42 6.22
CA ASP A 153 33.30 0.80 6.10
C ASP A 153 32.24 1.56 6.93
N GLN A 154 32.59 1.96 8.15
CA GLN A 154 31.67 2.72 9.00
C GLN A 154 31.34 4.09 8.39
N GLU A 155 32.32 4.78 7.83
CA GLU A 155 32.12 6.03 7.10
C GLU A 155 31.21 5.86 5.87
N ASP A 156 31.37 4.77 5.12
CA ASP A 156 30.52 4.48 3.96
C ASP A 156 29.07 4.16 4.36
N GLU A 157 28.86 3.42 5.46
CA GLU A 157 27.51 3.19 6.00
C GLU A 157 26.86 4.49 6.51
N LEU A 158 27.63 5.38 7.14
CA LEU A 158 27.13 6.69 7.56
C LEU A 158 26.70 7.54 6.35
N ARG A 159 27.47 7.57 5.27
CA ARG A 159 27.08 8.28 4.04
C ARG A 159 25.79 7.73 3.44
N LYS A 160 25.55 6.42 3.51
CA LYS A 160 24.28 5.83 3.06
C LYS A 160 23.11 6.30 3.91
N ILE A 161 23.30 6.38 5.23
CA ILE A 161 22.29 6.89 6.15
C ILE A 161 21.96 8.35 5.83
N ASP A 162 22.96 9.20 5.60
CA ASP A 162 22.73 10.60 5.23
C ASP A 162 21.91 10.74 3.94
N VAL A 163 22.22 9.92 2.93
CA VAL A 163 21.45 9.90 1.67
C VAL A 163 20.01 9.44 1.91
N LEU A 164 19.81 8.39 2.71
CA LEU A 164 18.47 7.90 3.05
C LEU A 164 17.67 8.93 3.86
N GLU A 165 18.31 9.61 4.81
CA GLU A 165 17.68 10.65 5.62
C GLU A 165 17.25 11.84 4.74
N SER A 166 18.10 12.25 3.79
CA SER A 166 17.74 13.32 2.85
C SER A 166 16.54 12.96 1.98
N LYS A 167 16.45 11.71 1.51
CA LYS A 167 15.30 11.19 0.75
C LYS A 167 14.05 11.14 1.60
N LEU A 168 14.16 10.71 2.86
CA LEU A 168 13.05 10.64 3.79
C LEU A 168 12.50 12.05 4.07
N ARG A 169 13.37 13.02 4.35
CA ARG A 169 12.98 14.44 4.52
C ARG A 169 12.29 15.01 3.27
N GLU A 170 12.73 14.62 2.06
CA GLU A 170 12.08 15.03 0.82
C GLU A 170 10.68 14.41 0.67
N GLN A 171 10.54 13.12 0.99
CA GLN A 171 9.25 12.43 0.97
C GLN A 171 8.28 13.01 2.00
N GLU A 172 8.75 13.31 3.21
CA GLU A 172 7.94 13.93 4.27
C GLU A 172 7.42 15.32 3.85
N LYS A 173 8.27 16.14 3.19
CA LYS A 173 7.84 17.41 2.60
C LYS A 173 6.79 17.22 1.50
N LYS A 174 6.93 16.21 0.64
CA LYS A 174 5.94 15.89 -0.39
C LYS A 174 4.60 15.48 0.23
N LEU A 175 4.63 14.67 1.28
CA LEU A 175 3.43 14.24 2.01
C LEU A 175 2.73 15.43 2.67
N ASN A 176 3.48 16.29 3.38
CA ASN A 176 2.91 17.48 4.01
C ASN A 176 2.27 18.44 3.00
N ASN A 177 2.91 18.63 1.83
CA ASN A 177 2.34 19.44 0.75
C ASN A 177 1.04 18.84 0.15
N LEU A 178 0.91 17.50 0.14
CA LEU A 178 -0.32 16.83 -0.28
C LEU A 178 -1.42 16.97 0.79
N GLN A 179 -1.09 16.77 2.06
CA GLN A 179 -2.04 16.94 3.16
C GLN A 179 -2.57 18.39 3.27
N LEU A 180 -1.72 19.39 3.01
CA LEU A 180 -2.15 20.80 2.93
C LEU A 180 -3.15 21.06 1.80
N ARG A 181 -3.11 20.29 0.71
CA ARG A 181 -4.11 20.37 -0.38
C ARG A 181 -5.42 19.69 0.00
N ASP A 182 -5.37 18.53 0.65
CA ASP A 182 -6.57 17.79 1.03
C ASP A 182 -7.37 18.47 2.16
N ALA A 183 -6.70 19.22 3.04
CA ALA A 183 -7.36 19.99 4.10
C ALA A 183 -8.17 21.20 3.58
N SER A 184 -7.99 21.62 2.32
CA SER A 184 -8.68 22.80 1.77
C SER A 184 -9.98 22.47 1.01
N THR A 185 -10.30 21.20 0.76
CA THR A 185 -11.54 20.81 0.04
C THR A 185 -12.04 19.43 0.47
N SER A 186 -12.44 19.24 1.73
CA SER A 186 -13.24 18.05 2.06
C SER A 186 -14.56 18.14 1.30
N ASN A 187 -14.75 17.23 0.34
CA ASN A 187 -16.00 17.09 -0.41
C ASN A 187 -17.04 16.25 0.35
N LEU A 188 -16.69 15.71 1.52
CA LEU A 188 -17.57 14.92 2.39
C LEU A 188 -17.84 15.68 3.68
N VAL A 189 -19.10 15.67 4.09
CA VAL A 189 -19.56 16.11 5.40
C VAL A 189 -20.44 15.04 6.02
N GLU A 190 -20.22 14.76 7.30
CA GLU A 190 -21.01 13.84 8.11
C GLU A 190 -21.72 14.63 9.22
N PHE A 191 -23.01 14.34 9.42
CA PHE A 191 -23.79 14.84 10.53
C PHE A 191 -24.42 13.68 11.31
N ARG A 192 -24.67 13.90 12.60
CA ARG A 192 -25.29 12.90 13.48
C ARG A 192 -26.47 13.48 14.23
N ALA A 193 -27.51 12.69 14.45
CA ALA A 193 -28.60 13.04 15.36
C ALA A 193 -28.75 11.92 16.39
N THR A 194 -28.75 12.29 17.68
CA THR A 194 -28.92 11.34 18.80
C THR A 194 -30.08 11.78 19.68
N GLY A 195 -31.00 10.87 19.96
CA GLY A 195 -32.11 11.13 20.88
C GLY A 195 -33.37 10.35 20.52
N THR A 196 -34.35 10.40 21.41
CA THR A 196 -35.70 9.91 21.15
C THR A 196 -36.60 11.08 20.74
N PHE A 197 -37.36 10.88 19.66
CA PHE A 197 -38.25 11.91 19.11
C PHE A 197 -39.66 11.33 19.09
N SER A 198 -40.66 12.06 19.61
CA SER A 198 -42.05 11.61 19.64
C SER A 198 -42.63 11.44 18.22
N SER A 199 -43.71 10.67 18.06
CA SER A 199 -44.35 10.43 16.74
C SER A 199 -44.88 11.72 16.09
N GLY A 200 -44.98 11.72 14.75
CA GLY A 200 -45.44 12.83 13.90
C GLY A 200 -44.34 13.36 12.96
N SER A 201 -44.71 14.08 11.90
CA SER A 201 -43.78 14.70 10.91
C SER A 201 -42.77 15.66 11.56
N GLN A 202 -41.72 15.12 12.16
CA GLN A 202 -40.72 15.85 12.92
C GLN A 202 -39.44 16.03 12.12
N LYS A 203 -38.86 17.21 12.28
CA LYS A 203 -37.60 17.58 11.65
C LYS A 203 -36.43 17.04 12.45
N ILE A 204 -35.57 16.25 11.81
CA ILE A 204 -34.36 15.71 12.44
C ILE A 204 -33.36 16.83 12.66
N ARG A 205 -32.91 17.00 13.91
CA ARG A 205 -31.89 17.98 14.29
C ARG A 205 -30.51 17.35 14.28
N TRP A 206 -29.76 17.73 13.26
CA TRP A 206 -28.38 17.30 13.08
C TRP A 206 -27.41 18.05 14.00
N THR A 207 -26.44 17.30 14.52
CA THR A 207 -25.26 17.77 15.26
C THR A 207 -24.01 17.51 14.43
N GLY A 208 -23.03 18.39 14.57
CA GLY A 208 -21.84 18.45 13.72
C GLY A 208 -21.71 19.83 13.07
N ASP A 209 -20.47 20.32 13.00
CA ASP A 209 -20.15 21.67 12.52
C ASP A 209 -20.20 21.78 10.98
N GLY A 210 -20.29 20.64 10.30
CA GLY A 210 -20.33 20.57 8.85
C GLY A 210 -18.99 20.92 8.20
N SER A 211 -19.05 21.58 7.05
CA SER A 211 -17.90 22.22 6.41
C SER A 211 -18.29 23.63 6.01
N ILE A 212 -17.53 24.62 6.49
CA ILE A 212 -17.77 26.06 6.24
C ILE A 212 -17.93 26.34 4.74
N ASP A 213 -17.23 25.58 3.90
CA ASP A 213 -17.18 25.77 2.46
C ASP A 213 -18.15 24.87 1.68
N LEU A 214 -18.77 23.86 2.32
CA LEU A 214 -19.62 22.88 1.63
C LEU A 214 -21.08 22.95 2.10
N VAL A 215 -21.30 22.70 3.39
CA VAL A 215 -22.64 22.66 4.01
C VAL A 215 -22.54 23.13 5.46
N VAL A 216 -23.32 24.16 5.79
CA VAL A 216 -23.36 24.74 7.15
C VAL A 216 -24.63 24.28 7.87
N ASN A 217 -24.48 23.84 9.11
CA ASN A 217 -25.59 23.46 9.97
C ASN A 217 -26.17 24.70 10.67
N ASN A 218 -27.46 24.96 10.52
CA ASN A 218 -28.14 26.10 11.15
C ASN A 218 -28.74 25.75 12.54
N HIS A 219 -28.36 24.60 13.12
CA HIS A 219 -28.80 24.03 14.42
C HIS A 219 -30.32 23.89 14.64
N ASN A 220 -31.13 24.31 13.67
CA ASN A 220 -32.57 24.14 13.63
C ASN A 220 -32.97 22.87 12.86
N GLY A 221 -32.00 22.08 12.38
CA GLY A 221 -32.19 20.89 11.53
C GLY A 221 -32.20 21.16 10.01
N LYS A 222 -32.01 22.42 9.58
CA LYS A 222 -31.72 22.77 8.17
C LYS A 222 -30.22 22.81 7.96
N LEU A 223 -29.80 22.31 6.82
CA LEU A 223 -28.44 22.39 6.33
C LEU A 223 -28.41 23.29 5.09
N ILE A 224 -27.49 24.25 5.06
CA ILE A 224 -27.39 25.23 3.96
C ILE A 224 -26.16 24.90 3.12
N VAL A 225 -26.39 24.66 1.84
CA VAL A 225 -25.33 24.39 0.86
C VAL A 225 -24.58 25.70 0.56
N ARG A 226 -23.25 25.65 0.56
CA ARG A 226 -22.38 26.79 0.24
C ARG A 226 -21.67 26.66 -1.10
N ARG A 227 -21.41 25.43 -1.53
CA ARG A 227 -20.76 25.15 -2.81
C ARG A 227 -21.79 24.64 -3.81
N PRO A 228 -22.02 25.31 -4.95
CA PRO A 228 -22.79 24.74 -6.03
C PRO A 228 -22.15 23.44 -6.53
N GLY A 229 -22.95 22.45 -6.91
CA GLY A 229 -22.41 21.16 -7.37
C GLY A 229 -23.45 20.06 -7.50
N VAL A 230 -23.00 18.86 -7.84
CA VAL A 230 -23.76 17.62 -7.79
C VAL A 230 -23.39 16.88 -6.51
N TYR A 231 -24.41 16.51 -5.76
CA TYR A 231 -24.28 15.93 -4.44
C TYR A 231 -24.92 14.54 -4.38
N VAL A 232 -24.26 13.65 -3.64
CA VAL A 232 -24.87 12.43 -3.10
C VAL A 232 -25.23 12.71 -1.65
N ILE A 233 -26.50 12.51 -1.32
CA ILE A 233 -27.04 12.73 0.03
C ILE A 233 -27.65 11.42 0.48
N GLU A 234 -27.27 10.94 1.66
CA GLU A 234 -27.77 9.71 2.25
C GLU A 234 -28.04 9.93 3.74
N ALA A 235 -29.28 9.73 4.16
CA ALA A 235 -29.66 9.81 5.57
C ALA A 235 -30.00 8.41 6.09
N ALA A 236 -29.17 7.81 6.94
CA ALA A 236 -29.51 6.58 7.63
C ALA A 236 -30.21 6.93 8.95
N VAL A 237 -31.51 6.71 9.01
CA VAL A 237 -32.38 7.11 10.12
C VAL A 237 -32.90 5.87 10.83
N LYS A 238 -32.70 5.83 12.15
CA LYS A 238 -33.07 4.69 12.97
C LYS A 238 -34.38 4.92 13.74
N GLY A 239 -35.38 4.09 13.46
CA GLY A 239 -36.69 4.05 14.10
C GLY A 239 -36.74 3.12 15.31
N VAL A 240 -37.81 3.24 16.10
CA VAL A 240 -38.19 2.25 17.12
C VAL A 240 -38.82 1.06 16.39
N ALA A 241 -38.45 -0.17 16.76
CA ALA A 241 -39.16 -1.35 16.29
C ALA A 241 -40.51 -1.40 17.02
N ASP A 242 -41.62 -1.50 16.29
CA ASP A 242 -42.91 -1.76 16.90
C ASP A 242 -42.82 -3.11 17.60
N ALA A 243 -43.01 -3.11 18.92
CA ALA A 243 -43.16 -4.35 19.65
C ALA A 243 -44.51 -4.92 19.23
N GLU A 244 -44.53 -6.11 18.64
CA GLU A 244 -45.76 -6.84 18.38
C GLU A 244 -46.57 -6.84 19.68
N ASP A 245 -47.77 -6.26 19.65
CA ASP A 245 -48.76 -6.48 20.69
C ASP A 245 -49.13 -7.98 20.59
N ASP A 246 -48.46 -8.79 21.41
CA ASP A 246 -48.80 -10.18 21.65
C ASP A 246 -50.22 -10.24 22.27
N GLU A 247 -51.26 -10.15 21.43
CA GLU A 247 -52.59 -10.61 21.82
C GLU A 247 -52.58 -12.14 21.83
N ASP A 248 -52.20 -12.71 22.97
CA ASP A 248 -52.38 -14.11 23.32
C ASP A 248 -53.88 -14.48 23.23
N GLU A 249 -54.35 -14.93 22.05
CA GLU A 249 -55.61 -15.67 21.94
C GLU A 249 -55.44 -17.07 22.56
N ASP A 250 -55.68 -17.15 23.86
CA ASP A 250 -55.83 -18.40 24.61
C ASP A 250 -57.03 -19.21 24.08
N TYR A 251 -56.77 -20.10 23.11
CA TYR A 251 -57.73 -21.12 22.69
C TYR A 251 -57.84 -22.19 23.80
N VAL A 252 -58.73 -21.95 24.78
CA VAL A 252 -59.03 -22.90 25.85
C VAL A 252 -59.94 -24.02 25.33
N ASP A 253 -59.34 -25.17 25.02
CA ASP A 253 -60.04 -26.43 24.73
C ASP A 253 -60.59 -27.04 26.05
N CYS A 254 -61.92 -26.99 26.26
CA CYS A 254 -62.61 -27.65 27.37
C CYS A 254 -63.77 -28.52 26.88
N ASP A 255 -63.48 -29.82 26.81
CA ASP A 255 -64.26 -30.96 27.32
C ASP A 255 -65.80 -31.06 27.09
N SER A 256 -66.13 -32.09 26.30
CA SER A 256 -67.03 -33.22 26.57
C SER A 256 -68.45 -33.06 27.15
N THR A 257 -69.35 -33.80 26.47
CA THR A 257 -70.52 -34.57 26.94
C THR A 257 -71.85 -33.88 27.26
N ASP A 258 -72.80 -34.18 26.37
CA ASP A 258 -74.13 -34.78 26.59
C ASP A 258 -75.27 -34.02 27.30
N GLU A 259 -76.45 -34.35 26.76
CA GLU A 259 -77.82 -34.33 27.30
C GLU A 259 -78.76 -33.17 26.93
N GLU A 260 -79.74 -33.58 26.11
CA GLU A 260 -81.19 -33.46 26.30
C GLU A 260 -81.91 -32.09 26.33
N ASP A 261 -82.87 -32.02 25.38
CA ASP A 261 -84.25 -31.54 25.49
C ASP A 261 -84.56 -30.06 25.85
N LYS A 262 -85.18 -29.41 24.86
CA LYS A 262 -86.44 -28.64 24.89
C LYS A 262 -86.73 -27.76 26.12
N ASP A 263 -86.86 -26.45 25.90
CA ASP A 263 -88.18 -25.80 25.80
C ASP A 263 -88.05 -24.30 25.45
N GLU A 264 -89.15 -23.79 24.90
CA GLU A 264 -89.45 -22.48 24.35
C GLU A 264 -89.11 -21.27 25.24
N VAL A 265 -88.57 -20.19 24.65
CA VAL A 265 -89.01 -18.80 24.93
C VAL A 265 -88.73 -17.92 23.69
N GLU A 266 -89.78 -17.39 23.06
CA GLU A 266 -89.74 -16.23 22.16
C GLU A 266 -89.43 -14.95 22.95
N ILE A 267 -88.45 -14.14 22.52
CA ILE A 267 -88.46 -12.69 22.73
C ILE A 267 -87.90 -12.00 21.48
N ASP A 268 -88.77 -11.28 20.78
CA ASP A 268 -88.45 -10.23 19.82
C ASP A 268 -87.68 -9.09 20.48
N SER A 269 -86.63 -8.57 19.84
CA SER A 269 -86.44 -7.12 19.66
C SER A 269 -85.28 -6.82 18.72
N GLU A 270 -85.64 -6.10 17.66
CA GLU A 270 -84.78 -5.34 16.76
C GLU A 270 -83.86 -4.37 17.54
N LEU A 271 -82.61 -4.19 17.10
CA LEU A 271 -82.03 -2.91 16.66
C LEU A 271 -80.49 -2.84 16.83
N ASP A 272 -79.88 -2.39 15.73
CA ASP A 272 -78.63 -1.61 15.58
C ASP A 272 -77.28 -2.32 15.80
N GLU A 273 -76.82 -2.96 14.72
CA GLU A 273 -75.39 -3.09 14.41
C GLU A 273 -74.84 -1.68 14.11
N GLU A 274 -74.30 -1.00 15.12
CA GLU A 274 -73.33 0.08 14.88
C GLU A 274 -71.99 -0.59 14.51
N ASP A 275 -71.73 -0.71 13.21
CA ASP A 275 -70.39 -0.92 12.68
C ASP A 275 -69.53 0.28 13.13
N GLU A 276 -68.80 0.12 14.24
CA GLU A 276 -67.64 0.95 14.53
C GLU A 276 -66.63 0.72 13.39
N ILE A 277 -66.53 1.71 12.51
CA ILE A 277 -65.44 1.81 11.55
C ILE A 277 -64.17 2.04 12.39
N GLU A 278 -63.44 0.97 12.69
CA GLU A 278 -62.03 1.08 13.03
C GLU A 278 -61.32 1.66 11.81
N SER A 279 -60.91 2.92 11.93
CA SER A 279 -60.01 3.53 10.98
C SER A 279 -58.64 2.88 11.16
N ASP A 280 -58.29 1.96 10.26
CA ASP A 280 -56.91 1.53 10.01
C ASP A 280 -56.09 2.75 9.57
N ASP A 281 -55.65 3.58 10.52
CA ASP A 281 -54.60 4.58 10.32
C ASP A 281 -53.24 3.86 10.34
N ASP A 282 -53.00 3.00 9.36
CA ASP A 282 -51.66 2.55 8.98
C ASP A 282 -50.91 3.76 8.36
N GLU A 283 -50.54 4.74 9.18
CA GLU A 283 -49.64 5.81 8.73
C GLU A 283 -48.27 5.20 8.46
N ASP A 284 -48.00 4.85 7.19
CA ASP A 284 -46.71 4.36 6.71
C ASP A 284 -45.56 5.18 7.33
N GLN A 285 -44.77 4.51 8.18
CA GLN A 285 -43.61 5.12 8.83
C GLN A 285 -42.55 5.45 7.77
N ALA A 286 -42.29 6.74 7.55
CA ALA A 286 -41.52 7.22 6.42
C ALA A 286 -40.47 8.28 6.82
N VAL A 287 -39.34 8.25 6.12
CA VAL A 287 -38.28 9.25 6.20
C VAL A 287 -38.18 9.97 4.87
N SER A 288 -38.33 11.28 4.91
CA SER A 288 -38.28 12.14 3.74
C SER A 288 -37.03 13.02 3.75
N LEU A 289 -36.36 13.09 2.61
CA LEU A 289 -35.30 14.04 2.31
C LEU A 289 -35.88 15.18 1.47
N LEU A 290 -35.73 16.41 1.95
CA LEU A 290 -36.28 17.61 1.33
C LEU A 290 -35.19 18.56 0.86
N LYS A 291 -35.43 19.19 -0.29
CA LYS A 291 -34.66 20.29 -0.86
C LYS A 291 -35.56 21.53 -0.95
N ASN A 292 -35.19 22.62 -0.30
CA ASN A 292 -35.96 23.87 -0.27
C ASN A 292 -37.44 23.67 0.13
N GLY A 293 -37.72 22.65 0.96
CA GLY A 293 -39.08 22.28 1.38
C GLY A 293 -39.82 21.34 0.43
N GLU A 294 -39.26 21.00 -0.74
CA GLU A 294 -39.80 20.00 -1.66
C GLU A 294 -39.18 18.62 -1.38
N CYS A 295 -40.00 17.58 -1.28
CA CYS A 295 -39.51 16.22 -1.07
C CYS A 295 -38.80 15.70 -2.33
N ILE A 296 -37.53 15.32 -2.20
CA ILE A 296 -36.72 14.77 -3.29
C ILE A 296 -36.54 13.26 -3.19
N ARG A 297 -36.73 12.68 -2.00
CA ARG A 297 -36.69 11.24 -1.77
C ARG A 297 -37.47 10.88 -0.50
N VAL A 298 -38.20 9.77 -0.55
CA VAL A 298 -38.81 9.13 0.60
C VAL A 298 -38.26 7.71 0.69
N ASP A 299 -38.10 7.20 1.90
CA ASP A 299 -37.87 5.80 2.19
C ASP A 299 -38.72 5.39 3.39
N PHE A 300 -39.04 4.11 3.50
CA PHE A 300 -39.95 3.58 4.51
C PHE A 300 -39.22 2.60 5.43
N PHE A 301 -39.71 2.47 6.66
CA PHE A 301 -39.29 1.39 7.53
C PHE A 301 -39.94 0.08 7.05
N THR A 302 -39.26 -1.03 7.26
CA THR A 302 -39.80 -2.37 6.97
C THR A 302 -39.82 -3.16 8.27
N ASP A 303 -40.72 -4.12 8.40
CA ASP A 303 -40.89 -4.96 9.60
C ASP A 303 -39.57 -5.62 10.04
N GLU A 304 -38.68 -5.95 9.10
CA GLU A 304 -37.38 -6.56 9.37
C GLU A 304 -36.24 -5.56 9.67
N CYS A 305 -36.45 -4.25 9.45
CA CYS A 305 -35.40 -3.23 9.49
C CYS A 305 -35.85 -1.92 10.17
N SER A 306 -35.28 -1.66 11.34
CA SER A 306 -35.42 -0.40 12.09
C SER A 306 -34.67 0.79 11.47
N ILE A 307 -34.18 0.69 10.23
CA ILE A 307 -33.44 1.75 9.55
C ILE A 307 -34.06 2.03 8.19
N ALA A 308 -34.41 3.30 7.95
CA ALA A 308 -34.74 3.84 6.63
C ALA A 308 -33.56 4.68 6.11
N SER A 309 -33.21 4.53 4.83
CA SER A 309 -32.04 5.19 4.22
C SER A 309 -32.37 5.91 2.90
N PRO A 310 -33.10 7.05 2.93
CA PRO A 310 -33.33 7.82 1.71
C PRO A 310 -32.00 8.36 1.16
N MET A 311 -31.66 7.88 -0.04
CA MET A 311 -30.51 8.35 -0.82
C MET A 311 -30.96 9.12 -2.07
N ALA A 312 -30.34 10.27 -2.33
CA ALA A 312 -30.58 11.07 -3.53
C ALA A 312 -29.28 11.59 -4.15
N ILE A 313 -29.25 11.63 -5.48
CA ILE A 313 -28.22 12.34 -6.25
C ILE A 313 -28.89 13.56 -6.87
N THR A 314 -28.47 14.77 -6.48
CA THR A 314 -29.12 15.99 -6.95
C THR A 314 -28.14 17.15 -7.12
N ARG A 315 -28.49 18.10 -7.99
CA ARG A 315 -27.72 19.32 -8.19
C ARG A 315 -28.19 20.38 -7.19
N LEU A 316 -27.25 20.93 -6.42
CA LEU A 316 -27.49 21.97 -5.42
C LEU A 316 -26.77 23.27 -5.81
N LYS A 317 -27.35 24.40 -5.41
CA LYS A 317 -26.79 25.75 -5.56
C LYS A 317 -26.40 26.30 -4.20
N ASP A 318 -25.56 27.32 -4.18
CA ASP A 318 -25.30 28.09 -2.96
C ASP A 318 -26.64 28.67 -2.44
N GLY A 319 -26.89 28.47 -1.14
CA GLY A 319 -28.13 28.84 -0.46
C GLY A 319 -29.24 27.80 -0.51
N ASP A 320 -29.10 26.69 -1.25
CA ASP A 320 -30.10 25.61 -1.20
C ASP A 320 -30.16 25.01 0.23
N GLU A 321 -31.37 24.79 0.71
CA GLU A 321 -31.65 24.19 2.02
C GLU A 321 -31.92 22.69 1.89
N LEU A 322 -31.28 21.89 2.73
CA LEU A 322 -31.56 20.47 2.90
C LEU A 322 -32.17 20.21 4.28
N MET A 323 -33.12 19.27 4.33
CA MET A 323 -33.80 18.86 5.55
C MET A 323 -34.15 17.38 5.47
N VAL A 324 -34.14 16.70 6.62
CA VAL A 324 -34.67 15.34 6.75
C VAL A 324 -35.79 15.37 7.78
N THR A 325 -36.92 14.77 7.45
CA THR A 325 -38.08 14.61 8.33
C THR A 325 -38.43 13.14 8.47
N SER A 326 -39.00 12.76 9.62
CA SER A 326 -39.52 11.43 9.88
C SER A 326 -40.95 11.53 10.37
N THR A 327 -41.82 10.59 10.01
CA THR A 327 -43.16 10.44 10.62
C THR A 327 -43.14 9.55 11.86
N CYS A 328 -42.12 8.70 12.01
CA CYS A 328 -42.02 7.73 13.10
C CYS A 328 -41.22 8.21 14.31
N LYS A 329 -41.37 7.47 15.41
CA LYS A 329 -40.55 7.60 16.61
C LYS A 329 -39.13 7.10 16.33
N LEU A 330 -38.14 7.95 16.58
CA LEU A 330 -36.74 7.64 16.33
C LEU A 330 -36.04 7.15 17.61
N GLU A 331 -35.09 6.22 17.45
CA GLU A 331 -34.25 5.73 18.54
C GLU A 331 -32.79 5.54 18.11
N GLY A 332 -31.87 5.90 19.01
CA GLY A 332 -30.44 5.70 18.79
C GLY A 332 -29.77 6.84 18.03
N THR A 333 -28.82 6.50 17.15
CA THR A 333 -28.03 7.46 16.38
C THR A 333 -28.37 7.35 14.91
N SER A 334 -28.86 8.44 14.33
CA SER A 334 -29.03 8.60 12.88
C SER A 334 -27.84 9.35 12.29
N THR A 335 -27.45 9.03 11.06
CA THR A 335 -26.32 9.67 10.37
C THR A 335 -26.74 10.22 9.02
N LEU A 336 -26.17 11.36 8.63
CA LEU A 336 -26.38 11.97 7.32
C LEU A 336 -25.04 12.26 6.66
N PHE A 337 -24.86 11.69 5.47
CA PHE A 337 -23.69 11.88 4.62
C PHE A 337 -24.03 12.79 3.45
N ILE A 338 -23.18 13.78 3.21
CA ILE A 338 -23.28 14.67 2.05
C ILE A 338 -21.94 14.70 1.34
N VAL A 339 -21.91 14.22 0.10
CA VAL A 339 -20.71 14.16 -0.74
C VAL A 339 -20.89 15.00 -1.99
N CYS A 340 -20.05 16.01 -2.20
CA CYS A 340 -19.95 16.72 -3.47
C CYS A 340 -19.11 15.90 -4.45
N ILE A 341 -19.75 15.36 -5.49
CA ILE A 341 -19.10 14.52 -6.49
C ILE A 341 -18.68 15.30 -7.74
N ALA A 342 -19.23 16.50 -7.95
CA ALA A 342 -18.81 17.42 -9.01
C ALA A 342 -19.17 18.88 -8.65
N GLY A 343 -18.20 19.80 -8.68
CA GLY A 343 -18.38 21.24 -8.42
C GLY A 343 -18.49 22.08 -9.68
#